data_AF-A0A3M1D8U5-F1
#
_entry.id   AF-A0A3M1D8U5-F1
#
_cell.length_a   1.000
_cell.length_b   1.000
_cell.length_c   1.000
_cell.angle_alpha   90.00
_cell.angle_beta   90.00
_cell.angle_gamma   90.00
#
_symmetry.space_group_name_H-M   'P 1'
#
loop_
_entity.id
_entity.type
_entity.pdbx_description
1 polymer ?
#
loop_
_entity_poly.entity_id
_entity_poly.type
_entity_poly.pdbx_seq_one_letter_code
_entity_poly.pdbx_strand_id
1 'polypeptide(L)'
;MKRIPFLTALLLLVCASLANAQYESTLPRVTINDRAVNLQRSLYPDYYHSHSARSDMRWVRRHDSALVAFWGVWGDSILTTLQTLGGIQWVEPAFDIYLVRWFPTVGEGEPAILPMGGMKHGGLNEAAPSGAGQQFNLIFQLSRRLLAQTVRPEAGVYLSIADHPLMRPGPRRRDNAALLLTVVTAQAVIGLDSTYDVLNSAFWARHLPGKPLFDKYLLGQWILSEDHTLADWIAAEPLSSELVRMTRPPRIRKPTTTRPVAFIESIPPKGQFGFTVEINESNRLVVKAIDPARVAYANGLREGDVILAVNGRRVRTMKDLIERIFETYENGGATLTVIRNDITTYVVLQPIPELAPGDEYDWEQQIDSLPPPDDSLAEPQDR
;
A
#
# COMPACT_ATOMS: atom_id res chain seq x y z
N MET A 1 -29.08 12.03 23.63
CA MET A 1 -27.75 12.49 23.17
C MET A 1 -27.77 12.55 21.65
N LYS A 2 -27.38 13.69 21.09
CA LYS A 2 -27.80 14.19 19.76
C LYS A 2 -27.32 13.29 18.62
N ARG A 3 -28.28 12.66 17.92
CA ARG A 3 -28.09 12.04 16.61
C ARG A 3 -27.77 13.17 15.61
N ILE A 4 -26.61 13.09 14.97
CA ILE A 4 -26.25 13.94 13.84
C ILE A 4 -27.00 13.39 12.62
N PRO A 5 -27.93 14.14 12.00
CA PRO A 5 -28.64 13.69 10.82
C PRO A 5 -27.89 14.24 9.60
N PHE A 6 -27.08 13.46 8.89
CA PHE A 6 -26.64 13.74 7.51
C PHE A 6 -25.69 12.64 7.03
N LEU A 7 -26.23 11.57 6.42
CA LEU A 7 -25.54 10.71 5.43
C LEU A 7 -26.54 9.72 4.80
N THR A 8 -27.66 10.23 4.31
CA THR A 8 -28.43 9.57 3.25
C THR A 8 -27.93 10.12 1.92
N ALA A 9 -26.77 9.62 1.47
CA ALA A 9 -26.41 9.68 0.05
C ALA A 9 -27.20 8.57 -0.65
N LEU A 10 -28.36 9.00 -1.14
CA LEU A 10 -29.22 8.42 -2.14
C LEU A 10 -28.62 7.21 -2.90
N LEU A 11 -28.98 6.01 -2.41
CA LEU A 11 -28.85 4.74 -3.12
C LEU A 11 -29.95 4.69 -4.19
N LEU A 12 -29.77 5.43 -5.29
CA LEU A 12 -30.64 5.30 -6.47
C LEU A 12 -30.07 4.24 -7.41
N LEU A 13 -30.67 3.06 -7.34
CA LEU A 13 -30.92 2.15 -8.47
C LEU A 13 -29.71 1.83 -9.38
N VAL A 14 -28.84 0.92 -8.92
CA VAL A 14 -28.16 -0.03 -9.82
C VAL A 14 -28.99 -1.33 -9.82
N CYS A 15 -30.13 -1.28 -10.50
CA CYS A 15 -30.85 -2.46 -10.95
C CYS A 15 -31.48 -2.12 -12.30
N ALA A 16 -31.16 -2.95 -13.30
CA ALA A 16 -31.65 -2.95 -14.70
C ALA A 16 -30.88 -2.07 -15.71
N SER A 17 -29.88 -2.66 -16.37
CA SER A 17 -29.97 -2.93 -17.82
C SER A 17 -28.82 -3.84 -18.30
N LEU A 18 -28.91 -5.13 -18.02
CA LEU A 18 -28.19 -6.13 -18.82
C LEU A 18 -29.03 -6.43 -20.06
N ALA A 19 -28.93 -5.56 -21.06
CA ALA A 19 -29.42 -5.82 -22.41
C ALA A 19 -28.21 -5.96 -23.35
N ASN A 20 -28.04 -7.20 -23.83
CA ASN A 20 -27.22 -7.64 -24.97
C ASN A 20 -26.57 -6.53 -25.81
N ALA A 21 -25.32 -6.20 -25.48
CA ALA A 21 -24.29 -5.91 -26.46
C ALA A 21 -23.10 -6.80 -26.10
N GLN A 22 -22.54 -7.52 -27.07
CA GLN A 22 -21.23 -8.15 -26.90
C GLN A 22 -20.19 -7.02 -26.79
N TYR A 23 -20.10 -6.43 -25.62
CA TYR A 23 -19.00 -5.56 -25.23
C TYR A 23 -17.87 -6.51 -24.82
N GLU A 24 -16.74 -6.49 -25.53
CA GLU A 24 -15.52 -7.06 -24.95
C GLU A 24 -15.35 -6.42 -23.57
N SER A 25 -15.30 -7.25 -22.53
CA SER A 25 -15.14 -6.77 -21.15
C SER A 25 -13.92 -5.86 -21.08
N THR A 26 -14.13 -4.55 -20.86
CA THR A 26 -13.05 -3.59 -20.60
C THR A 26 -12.44 -3.77 -19.20
N LEU A 27 -13.01 -4.68 -18.40
CA LEU A 27 -12.48 -5.02 -17.11
C LEU A 27 -11.24 -5.93 -17.23
N PRO A 28 -10.25 -5.74 -16.35
CA PRO A 28 -9.05 -6.55 -16.31
C PRO A 28 -9.40 -7.96 -15.86
N ARG A 29 -8.72 -8.96 -16.42
CA ARG A 29 -8.70 -10.31 -15.83
C ARG A 29 -7.88 -10.27 -14.55
N VAL A 30 -8.52 -10.44 -13.41
CA VAL A 30 -7.82 -10.44 -12.12
C VAL A 30 -7.71 -11.86 -11.57
N THR A 31 -6.50 -12.25 -11.16
CA THR A 31 -6.28 -13.53 -10.47
C THR A 31 -5.87 -13.31 -9.03
N ILE A 32 -6.31 -14.18 -8.13
CA ILE A 32 -5.82 -14.20 -6.74
C ILE A 32 -4.58 -15.09 -6.71
N ASN A 33 -3.44 -14.49 -6.35
CA ASN A 33 -2.16 -15.17 -6.25
C ASN A 33 -1.78 -15.37 -4.77
N ASP A 34 -2.15 -16.53 -4.25
CA ASP A 34 -1.92 -17.04 -2.90
C ASP A 34 -0.65 -17.93 -2.80
N ARG A 35 0.16 -17.97 -3.87
CA ARG A 35 1.31 -18.87 -4.04
C ARG A 35 2.62 -18.14 -4.30
N ALA A 36 2.67 -16.83 -4.12
CA ALA A 36 3.82 -15.99 -4.41
C ALA A 36 4.96 -16.11 -3.38
N VAL A 37 5.56 -17.31 -3.26
CA VAL A 37 6.65 -17.62 -2.32
C VAL A 37 7.86 -16.70 -2.52
N ASN A 38 8.19 -16.37 -3.77
CA ASN A 38 9.33 -15.51 -4.09
C ASN A 38 9.09 -14.07 -3.63
N LEU A 39 7.87 -13.56 -3.83
CA LEU A 39 7.46 -12.25 -3.31
C LEU A 39 7.53 -12.24 -1.78
N GLN A 40 6.91 -13.21 -1.11
CA GLN A 40 6.95 -13.27 0.35
C GLN A 40 8.40 -13.27 0.88
N ARG A 41 9.29 -14.05 0.24
CA ARG A 41 10.71 -14.09 0.60
C ARG A 41 11.41 -12.75 0.36
N SER A 42 11.14 -12.07 -0.77
CA SER A 42 11.82 -10.82 -1.12
C SER A 42 11.43 -9.65 -0.23
N LEU A 43 10.25 -9.69 0.39
CA LEU A 43 9.79 -8.66 1.34
C LEU A 43 10.59 -8.66 2.64
N TYR A 44 11.07 -9.82 3.10
CA TYR A 44 11.82 -9.97 4.35
C TYR A 44 12.98 -10.98 4.23
N PRO A 45 14.04 -10.67 3.46
CA PRO A 45 15.13 -11.60 3.20
C PRO A 45 15.79 -12.12 4.49
N ASP A 46 16.04 -11.22 5.44
CA ASP A 46 16.68 -11.53 6.72
C ASP A 46 15.85 -12.50 7.56
N TYR A 47 14.54 -12.26 7.63
CA TYR A 47 13.60 -13.14 8.32
C TYR A 47 13.53 -14.53 7.68
N TYR A 48 13.50 -14.59 6.35
CA TYR A 48 13.38 -15.85 5.60
C TYR A 48 14.69 -16.59 5.35
N HIS A 49 15.81 -16.10 5.89
CA HIS A 49 17.03 -16.91 6.00
C HIS A 49 16.85 -18.08 6.99
N SER A 50 16.11 -17.87 8.08
CA SER A 50 15.82 -18.88 9.10
C SER A 50 14.36 -19.37 9.11
N HIS A 51 13.45 -18.68 8.41
CA HIS A 51 12.03 -19.05 8.32
C HIS A 51 11.65 -19.51 6.91
N SER A 52 10.62 -20.37 6.82
CA SER A 52 10.15 -20.88 5.53
C SER A 52 9.02 -20.03 4.95
N ALA A 53 9.33 -19.22 3.92
CA ALA A 53 8.32 -18.51 3.14
C ALA A 53 7.25 -19.45 2.54
N ARG A 54 7.62 -20.71 2.25
CA ARG A 54 6.66 -21.74 1.78
C ARG A 54 5.64 -22.10 2.87
N SER A 55 6.05 -22.18 4.13
CA SER A 55 5.13 -22.41 5.25
C SER A 55 4.16 -21.25 5.42
N ASP A 56 4.64 -20.01 5.28
CA ASP A 56 3.79 -18.82 5.34
C ASP A 56 2.78 -18.79 4.19
N MET A 57 3.19 -19.10 2.97
CA MET A 57 2.24 -19.21 1.85
C MET A 57 1.23 -20.35 2.06
N ARG A 58 1.63 -21.49 2.66
CA ARG A 58 0.66 -22.53 3.07
C ARG A 58 -0.30 -22.04 4.15
N TRP A 59 0.13 -21.13 5.03
CA TRP A 59 -0.75 -20.50 5.99
C TRP A 59 -1.76 -19.60 5.27
N VAL A 60 -1.33 -18.76 4.34
CA VAL A 60 -2.20 -17.86 3.56
C VAL A 60 -3.35 -18.63 2.90
N ARG A 61 -3.03 -19.71 2.19
CA ARG A 61 -4.04 -20.56 1.51
C ARG A 61 -5.04 -21.27 2.41
N ARG A 62 -4.74 -21.36 3.72
CA ARG A 62 -5.69 -21.92 4.70
C ARG A 62 -6.64 -20.85 5.25
N HIS A 63 -6.36 -19.57 4.99
CA HIS A 63 -7.05 -18.43 5.59
C HIS A 63 -7.59 -17.43 4.56
N ASP A 64 -7.48 -17.71 3.26
CA ASP A 64 -7.95 -16.83 2.18
C ASP A 64 -9.36 -17.15 1.68
N SER A 65 -9.92 -18.31 2.04
CA SER A 65 -11.23 -18.78 1.56
C SER A 65 -12.36 -17.74 1.61
N ALA A 66 -12.48 -16.99 2.72
CA ALA A 66 -13.50 -15.96 2.85
C ALA A 66 -13.30 -14.80 1.86
N LEU A 67 -12.05 -14.37 1.65
CA LEU A 67 -11.71 -13.31 0.71
C LEU A 67 -11.87 -13.77 -0.74
N VAL A 68 -11.45 -15.01 -1.04
CA VAL A 68 -11.60 -15.62 -2.37
C VAL A 68 -13.08 -15.77 -2.72
N ALA A 69 -13.91 -16.21 -1.79
CA ALA A 69 -15.36 -16.29 -1.97
C ALA A 69 -15.98 -14.89 -2.20
N PHE A 70 -15.57 -13.90 -1.40
CA PHE A 70 -16.00 -12.52 -1.58
C PHE A 70 -15.63 -11.97 -2.96
N TRP A 71 -14.38 -12.17 -3.41
CA TRP A 71 -13.94 -11.77 -4.74
C TRP A 71 -14.70 -12.49 -5.85
N GLY A 72 -14.98 -13.80 -5.69
CA GLY A 72 -15.75 -14.56 -6.67
C GLY A 72 -17.20 -14.07 -6.86
N VAL A 73 -17.78 -13.42 -5.84
CA VAL A 73 -19.13 -12.85 -5.91
C VAL A 73 -19.12 -11.39 -6.38
N TRP A 74 -18.17 -10.59 -5.88
CA TRP A 74 -18.21 -9.13 -6.03
C TRP A 74 -17.12 -8.53 -6.91
N GLY A 75 -16.15 -9.32 -7.38
CA GLY A 75 -14.96 -8.83 -8.07
C GLY A 75 -15.29 -7.96 -9.28
N ASP A 76 -16.13 -8.46 -10.19
CA ASP A 76 -16.54 -7.71 -11.38
C ASP A 76 -17.31 -6.44 -11.01
N SER A 77 -18.25 -6.52 -10.05
CA SER A 77 -18.99 -5.36 -9.56
C SER A 77 -18.07 -4.31 -8.94
N ILE A 78 -17.07 -4.71 -8.15
CA ILE A 78 -16.07 -3.81 -7.60
C ILE A 78 -15.31 -3.12 -8.74
N LEU A 79 -14.78 -3.87 -9.71
CA LEU A 79 -14.01 -3.29 -10.82
C LEU A 79 -14.84 -2.34 -11.68
N THR A 80 -16.10 -2.68 -11.96
CA THR A 80 -17.05 -1.81 -12.67
C THR A 80 -17.36 -0.56 -11.88
N THR A 81 -17.73 -0.67 -10.60
CA THR A 81 -18.06 0.50 -9.77
C THR A 81 -16.86 1.43 -9.61
N LEU A 82 -15.65 0.89 -9.40
CA LEU A 82 -14.41 1.65 -9.36
C LEU A 82 -14.17 2.41 -10.68
N GLN A 83 -14.35 1.75 -11.83
CA GLN A 83 -14.19 2.37 -13.15
C GLN A 83 -15.22 3.48 -13.38
N THR A 84 -16.50 3.20 -13.13
CA THR A 84 -17.61 4.13 -13.35
C THR A 84 -17.50 5.36 -12.45
N LEU A 85 -17.42 5.16 -11.12
CA LEU A 85 -17.33 6.28 -10.18
C LEU A 85 -15.96 6.97 -10.22
N GLY A 86 -14.92 6.24 -10.62
CA GLY A 86 -13.58 6.79 -10.81
C GLY A 86 -13.49 7.69 -12.04
N GLY A 87 -14.32 7.46 -13.06
CA GLY A 87 -14.18 8.08 -14.39
C GLY A 87 -12.91 7.61 -15.12
N ILE A 88 -12.38 6.44 -14.76
CA ILE A 88 -11.08 5.93 -15.20
C ILE A 88 -11.26 4.49 -15.66
N GLN A 89 -10.92 4.21 -16.93
CA GLN A 89 -10.95 2.88 -17.54
C GLN A 89 -9.72 2.08 -17.11
N TRP A 90 -9.89 0.80 -16.88
CA TRP A 90 -8.76 -0.12 -16.68
C TRP A 90 -7.94 -0.23 -17.98
N VAL A 91 -6.68 0.18 -17.92
CA VAL A 91 -5.76 0.12 -19.08
C VAL A 91 -5.07 -1.25 -19.14
N GLU A 92 -4.86 -1.86 -17.98
CA GLU A 92 -4.24 -3.19 -17.90
C GLU A 92 -5.24 -4.29 -18.27
N PRO A 93 -4.90 -5.21 -19.17
CA PRO A 93 -5.81 -6.29 -19.54
C PRO A 93 -5.89 -7.40 -18.46
N ALA A 94 -4.88 -7.50 -17.60
CA ALA A 94 -4.84 -8.49 -16.52
C ALA A 94 -3.85 -8.10 -15.42
N PHE A 95 -4.11 -8.51 -14.18
CA PHE A 95 -3.16 -8.43 -13.07
C PHE A 95 -3.49 -9.42 -11.94
N ASP A 96 -2.54 -9.59 -11.03
CA ASP A 96 -2.70 -10.45 -9.84
C ASP A 96 -2.96 -9.60 -8.59
N ILE A 97 -3.85 -10.09 -7.73
CA ILE A 97 -3.93 -9.71 -6.31
C ILE A 97 -3.07 -10.70 -5.53
N TYR A 98 -1.94 -10.24 -5.02
CA TYR A 98 -1.02 -11.05 -4.23
C TYR A 98 -1.48 -11.09 -2.77
N LEU A 99 -1.87 -12.28 -2.31
CA LEU A 99 -2.10 -12.52 -0.89
C LEU A 99 -0.79 -12.93 -0.25
N VAL A 100 -0.36 -12.22 0.79
CA VAL A 100 0.90 -12.46 1.49
C VAL A 100 0.64 -12.65 2.99
N ARG A 101 1.52 -13.36 3.69
CA ARG A 101 1.40 -13.51 5.14
C ARG A 101 1.72 -12.19 5.84
N TRP A 102 2.84 -11.59 5.45
CA TRP A 102 3.35 -10.36 6.04
C TRP A 102 3.63 -9.33 4.96
N PHE A 103 3.27 -8.08 5.22
CA PHE A 103 3.63 -6.92 4.39
C PHE A 103 4.01 -5.72 5.28
N PRO A 104 4.79 -4.73 4.82
CA PRO A 104 5.18 -3.61 5.69
C PRO A 104 4.04 -2.66 6.06
N THR A 105 3.04 -2.53 5.19
CA THR A 105 1.89 -1.63 5.35
C THR A 105 0.58 -2.40 5.23
N VAL A 106 -0.56 -1.70 5.28
CA VAL A 106 -1.87 -2.31 5.05
C VAL A 106 -2.03 -2.95 3.66
N GLY A 107 -1.12 -2.65 2.72
CA GLY A 107 -1.11 -3.21 1.38
C GLY A 107 -0.49 -2.26 0.36
N GLU A 108 -0.43 -2.72 -0.89
CA GLU A 108 0.06 -1.95 -2.02
C GLU A 108 -0.93 -2.05 -3.17
N GLY A 109 -1.10 -0.96 -3.93
CA GLY A 109 -1.95 -0.98 -5.14
C GLY A 109 -1.16 -1.41 -6.39
N GLU A 110 0.15 -1.20 -6.38
CA GLU A 110 1.02 -1.49 -7.52
C GLU A 110 2.38 -2.08 -7.12
N PRO A 111 2.52 -3.43 -7.15
CA PRO A 111 1.49 -4.43 -7.48
C PRO A 111 0.39 -4.51 -6.41
N ALA A 112 -0.78 -5.05 -6.76
CA ALA A 112 -1.87 -5.23 -5.79
C ALA A 112 -1.48 -6.30 -4.75
N ILE A 113 -1.13 -5.88 -3.54
CA ILE A 113 -0.72 -6.76 -2.44
C ILE A 113 -1.66 -6.56 -1.26
N LEU A 114 -2.12 -7.68 -0.69
CA LEU A 114 -2.95 -7.71 0.51
C LEU A 114 -2.34 -8.63 1.58
N PRO A 115 -1.92 -8.09 2.75
CA PRO A 115 -1.47 -8.90 3.87
C PRO A 115 -2.65 -9.60 4.55
N MET A 116 -2.53 -10.92 4.70
CA MET A 116 -3.50 -11.79 5.37
C MET A 116 -3.16 -12.08 6.82
N GLY A 117 -1.87 -12.09 7.17
CA GLY A 117 -1.40 -12.29 8.54
C GLY A 117 -1.25 -10.98 9.30
N GLY A 118 -0.69 -9.97 8.65
CA GLY A 118 -0.53 -8.65 9.26
C GLY A 118 0.57 -7.79 8.68
N MET A 119 0.78 -6.66 9.33
CA MET A 119 1.87 -5.77 9.04
C MET A 119 3.10 -6.14 9.87
N LYS A 120 4.22 -6.39 9.20
CA LYS A 120 5.49 -6.71 9.86
C LYS A 120 6.51 -5.61 9.58
N HIS A 121 6.97 -4.97 10.65
CA HIS A 121 7.99 -3.93 10.60
C HIS A 121 9.06 -4.23 11.66
N GLY A 122 10.21 -4.74 11.21
CA GLY A 122 11.24 -5.27 12.11
C GLY A 122 10.70 -6.39 13.02
N GLY A 123 10.82 -6.19 14.34
CA GLY A 123 10.31 -7.10 15.37
C GLY A 123 8.81 -6.98 15.66
N LEU A 124 8.17 -5.86 15.27
CA LEU A 124 6.77 -5.60 15.57
C LEU A 124 5.86 -6.24 14.51
N ASN A 125 4.80 -6.90 14.98
CA ASN A 125 3.75 -7.48 14.14
C ASN A 125 2.40 -6.91 14.58
N GLU A 126 1.68 -6.24 13.68
CA GLU A 126 0.29 -5.84 13.87
C GLU A 126 -0.61 -6.74 13.03
N ALA A 127 -1.72 -7.23 13.57
CA ALA A 127 -2.63 -8.11 12.82
C ALA A 127 -3.31 -7.37 11.66
N ALA A 128 -3.52 -8.08 10.55
CA ALA A 128 -4.30 -7.57 9.42
C ALA A 128 -5.79 -7.39 9.82
N PRO A 129 -6.52 -6.47 9.17
CA PRO A 129 -7.95 -6.34 9.43
C PRO A 129 -8.68 -7.58 8.89
N SER A 130 -9.72 -8.03 9.60
CA SER A 130 -10.51 -9.22 9.27
C SER A 130 -11.94 -8.85 8.88
N GLY A 131 -12.69 -9.81 8.31
CA GLY A 131 -14.09 -9.62 7.93
C GLY A 131 -14.29 -8.45 6.97
N ALA A 132 -15.24 -7.56 7.30
CA ALA A 132 -15.51 -6.35 6.51
C ALA A 132 -14.28 -5.44 6.37
N GLY A 133 -13.39 -5.41 7.35
CA GLY A 133 -12.14 -4.64 7.27
C GLY A 133 -11.18 -5.19 6.22
N GLN A 134 -11.14 -6.50 6.04
CA GLN A 134 -10.35 -7.15 4.98
C GLN A 134 -10.92 -6.87 3.59
N GLN A 135 -12.24 -6.93 3.45
CA GLN A 135 -12.96 -6.62 2.21
C GLN A 135 -12.77 -5.15 1.82
N PHE A 136 -12.89 -4.23 2.78
CA PHE A 136 -12.61 -2.81 2.59
C PHE A 136 -11.16 -2.58 2.16
N ASN A 137 -10.19 -3.27 2.78
CA ASN A 137 -8.78 -3.14 2.41
C ASN A 137 -8.53 -3.59 0.96
N LEU A 138 -9.17 -4.68 0.52
CA LEU A 138 -9.10 -5.11 -0.87
C LEU A 138 -9.59 -4.01 -1.83
N ILE A 139 -10.77 -3.45 -1.56
CA ILE A 139 -11.32 -2.34 -2.37
C ILE A 139 -10.38 -1.12 -2.33
N PHE A 140 -9.75 -0.86 -1.19
CA PHE A 140 -8.77 0.22 -1.03
C PHE A 140 -7.54 0.03 -1.91
N GLN A 141 -6.94 -1.16 -1.92
CA GLN A 141 -5.79 -1.44 -2.78
C GLN A 141 -6.15 -1.38 -4.27
N LEU A 142 -7.34 -1.84 -4.65
CA LEU A 142 -7.83 -1.74 -6.04
C LEU A 142 -8.11 -0.29 -6.45
N SER A 143 -8.65 0.53 -5.56
CA SER A 143 -8.83 1.98 -5.79
C SER A 143 -7.48 2.67 -5.99
N ARG A 144 -6.48 2.35 -5.15
CA ARG A 144 -5.11 2.87 -5.30
C ARG A 144 -4.50 2.45 -6.64
N ARG A 145 -4.71 1.21 -7.06
CA ARG A 145 -4.26 0.69 -8.36
C ARG A 145 -4.90 1.43 -9.53
N LEU A 146 -6.21 1.60 -9.52
CA LEU A 146 -6.94 2.33 -10.56
C LEU A 146 -6.39 3.76 -10.70
N LEU A 147 -6.19 4.47 -9.59
CA LEU A 147 -5.65 5.82 -9.63
C LEU A 147 -4.17 5.86 -10.04
N ALA A 148 -3.41 4.79 -9.84
CA ALA A 148 -1.99 4.73 -10.19
C ALA A 148 -1.75 4.59 -11.70
N GLN A 149 -2.69 4.03 -12.46
CA GLN A 149 -2.52 3.90 -13.91
C GLN A 149 -2.65 5.24 -14.66
N THR A 150 -3.35 6.23 -14.10
CA THR A 150 -3.59 7.54 -14.75
C THR A 150 -2.32 8.37 -14.96
N VAL A 151 -1.29 8.07 -14.18
CA VAL A 151 0.01 8.78 -14.20
C VAL A 151 1.07 8.03 -14.99
N ARG A 152 0.68 6.95 -15.69
CA ARG A 152 1.57 6.20 -16.57
C ARG A 152 1.71 6.92 -17.91
N PRO A 153 2.90 6.89 -18.55
CA PRO A 153 3.11 7.53 -19.85
C PRO A 153 2.13 7.07 -20.94
N GLU A 154 1.66 5.82 -20.87
CA GLU A 154 0.75 5.22 -21.85
C GLU A 154 -0.72 5.67 -21.65
N ALA A 155 -1.05 6.25 -20.50
CA ALA A 155 -2.41 6.62 -20.11
C ALA A 155 -2.82 8.03 -20.57
N GLY A 156 -2.42 8.42 -21.79
CA GLY A 156 -2.54 9.79 -22.33
C GLY A 156 -3.94 10.42 -22.32
N VAL A 157 -4.99 9.63 -22.10
CA VAL A 157 -6.38 10.08 -21.95
C VAL A 157 -6.60 10.85 -20.63
N TYR A 158 -5.79 10.60 -19.60
CA TYR A 158 -5.98 11.16 -18.25
C TYR A 158 -5.01 12.31 -17.90
N LEU A 159 -4.34 12.90 -18.91
CA LEU A 159 -3.36 13.98 -18.71
C LEU A 159 -3.91 15.16 -17.90
N SER A 160 -5.22 15.46 -18.03
CA SER A 160 -5.87 16.54 -17.30
C SER A 160 -5.84 16.38 -15.77
N ILE A 161 -5.86 15.14 -15.27
CA ILE A 161 -5.80 14.85 -13.83
C ILE A 161 -4.44 14.30 -13.39
N ALA A 162 -3.64 13.72 -14.30
CA ALA A 162 -2.37 13.07 -13.98
C ALA A 162 -1.37 14.03 -13.30
N ASP A 163 -1.32 15.28 -13.77
CA ASP A 163 -0.43 16.33 -13.23
C ASP A 163 -1.02 17.05 -12.02
N HIS A 164 -2.29 16.77 -11.67
CA HIS A 164 -2.96 17.42 -10.56
C HIS A 164 -2.25 17.10 -9.23
N PRO A 165 -2.03 18.09 -8.34
CA PRO A 165 -1.36 17.87 -7.06
C PRO A 165 -1.98 16.76 -6.21
N LEU A 166 -3.30 16.58 -6.24
CA LEU A 166 -3.99 15.51 -5.49
C LEU A 166 -3.72 14.12 -6.05
N MET A 167 -3.29 14.00 -7.31
CA MET A 167 -2.92 12.72 -7.94
C MET A 167 -1.46 12.33 -7.70
N ARG A 168 -0.68 13.17 -7.00
CA ARG A 168 0.66 12.76 -6.56
C ARG A 168 0.57 11.65 -5.50
N PRO A 169 1.46 10.65 -5.53
CA PRO A 169 1.47 9.57 -4.56
C PRO A 169 1.57 10.10 -3.13
N GLY A 170 0.92 9.40 -2.20
CA GLY A 170 1.08 9.64 -0.77
C GLY A 170 -0.25 9.66 -0.01
N PRO A 171 -0.16 9.49 1.32
CA PRO A 171 -1.29 9.13 2.16
C PRO A 171 -2.28 10.28 2.40
N ARG A 172 -1.91 11.51 2.05
CA ARG A 172 -2.77 12.71 2.18
C ARG A 172 -3.34 13.18 0.84
N ARG A 173 -2.87 12.63 -0.28
CA ARG A 173 -3.21 13.06 -1.64
C ARG A 173 -3.95 11.94 -2.35
N ARG A 174 -3.26 11.20 -3.22
CA ARG A 174 -3.88 10.17 -4.05
C ARG A 174 -4.58 9.09 -3.21
N ASP A 175 -4.04 8.74 -2.06
CA ASP A 175 -4.66 7.73 -1.20
C ASP A 175 -5.97 8.23 -0.55
N ASN A 176 -6.13 9.54 -0.32
CA ASN A 176 -7.41 10.11 0.13
C ASN A 176 -8.46 10.10 -0.99
N ALA A 177 -8.04 10.33 -2.24
CA ALA A 177 -8.92 10.16 -3.40
C ALA A 177 -9.32 8.68 -3.59
N ALA A 178 -8.35 7.76 -3.43
CA ALA A 178 -8.63 6.32 -3.42
C ALA A 178 -9.57 5.93 -2.27
N LEU A 179 -9.41 6.53 -1.09
CA LEU A 179 -10.26 6.28 0.07
C LEU A 179 -11.70 6.72 -0.19
N LEU A 180 -11.93 7.85 -0.88
CA LEU A 180 -13.27 8.28 -1.26
C LEU A 180 -13.94 7.24 -2.16
N LEU A 181 -13.24 6.84 -3.23
CA LEU A 181 -13.72 5.82 -4.15
C LEU A 181 -13.99 4.48 -3.43
N THR A 182 -13.12 4.13 -2.48
CA THR A 182 -13.26 2.94 -1.64
C THR A 182 -14.51 2.99 -0.78
N VAL A 183 -14.75 4.09 -0.08
CA VAL A 183 -15.90 4.23 0.81
C VAL A 183 -17.20 4.09 0.03
N VAL A 184 -17.33 4.77 -1.11
CA VAL A 184 -18.56 4.69 -1.92
C VAL A 184 -18.75 3.29 -2.50
N THR A 185 -17.68 2.66 -2.99
CA THR A 185 -17.74 1.28 -3.53
C THR A 185 -18.04 0.26 -2.44
N ALA A 186 -17.43 0.42 -1.26
CA ALA A 186 -17.65 -0.45 -0.10
C ALA A 186 -19.10 -0.36 0.39
N GLN A 187 -19.71 0.82 0.41
CA GLN A 187 -21.13 0.94 0.79
C GLN A 187 -22.06 0.09 -0.08
N ALA A 188 -21.77 -0.02 -1.38
CA ALA A 188 -22.55 -0.84 -2.30
C ALA A 188 -22.32 -2.35 -2.13
N VAL A 189 -21.13 -2.75 -1.68
CA VAL A 189 -20.69 -4.16 -1.67
C VAL A 189 -20.71 -4.80 -0.27
N ILE A 190 -20.15 -4.12 0.73
CA ILE A 190 -20.09 -4.59 2.12
C ILE A 190 -21.22 -4.01 2.99
N GLY A 191 -21.93 -2.99 2.50
CA GLY A 191 -23.02 -2.33 3.20
C GLY A 191 -22.60 -1.08 3.97
N LEU A 192 -23.58 -0.19 4.19
CA LEU A 192 -23.35 1.14 4.79
C LEU A 192 -22.78 1.06 6.21
N ASP A 193 -23.42 0.31 7.10
CA ASP A 193 -23.02 0.20 8.51
C ASP A 193 -21.63 -0.43 8.65
N SER A 194 -21.38 -1.52 7.92
CA SER A 194 -20.06 -2.18 7.92
C SER A 194 -18.96 -1.26 7.38
N THR A 195 -19.24 -0.47 6.34
CA THR A 195 -18.28 0.52 5.83
C THR A 195 -17.98 1.59 6.87
N TYR A 196 -19.01 2.09 7.55
CA TYR A 196 -18.87 3.10 8.60
C TYR A 196 -18.05 2.58 9.78
N ASP A 197 -18.34 1.38 10.27
CA ASP A 197 -17.64 0.75 11.40
C ASP A 197 -16.16 0.52 11.07
N VAL A 198 -15.87 0.05 9.85
CA VAL A 198 -14.50 -0.15 9.38
C VAL A 198 -13.75 1.18 9.32
N LEU A 199 -14.32 2.19 8.67
CA LEU A 199 -13.68 3.50 8.48
C LEU A 199 -13.35 4.20 9.82
N ASN A 200 -14.16 3.95 10.86
CA ASN A 200 -13.98 4.52 12.19
C ASN A 200 -13.28 3.58 13.19
N SER A 201 -12.81 2.42 12.74
CA SER A 201 -12.07 1.49 13.59
C SER A 201 -10.71 2.06 14.02
N ALA A 202 -10.24 1.63 15.20
CA ALA A 202 -8.92 2.01 15.70
C ALA A 202 -7.78 1.60 14.75
N PHE A 203 -7.96 0.51 14.01
CA PHE A 203 -7.03 0.07 12.98
C PHE A 203 -6.88 1.13 11.88
N TRP A 204 -7.97 1.48 11.20
CA TRP A 204 -7.92 2.43 10.09
C TRP A 204 -7.59 3.86 10.53
N ALA A 205 -7.93 4.24 11.76
CA ALA A 205 -7.50 5.51 12.34
C ALA A 205 -5.97 5.64 12.43
N ARG A 206 -5.24 4.55 12.68
CA ARG A 206 -3.76 4.53 12.71
C ARG A 206 -3.14 4.52 11.32
N HIS A 207 -3.80 3.89 10.35
CA HIS A 207 -3.25 3.65 9.00
C HIS A 207 -3.69 4.66 7.94
N LEU A 208 -4.51 5.65 8.29
CA LEU A 208 -4.96 6.72 7.39
C LEU A 208 -4.56 8.10 7.94
N PRO A 209 -3.29 8.51 7.85
CA PRO A 209 -2.85 9.82 8.34
C PRO A 209 -3.45 10.99 7.52
N GLY A 210 -4.07 10.71 6.37
CA GLY A 210 -4.87 11.66 5.59
C GLY A 210 -6.33 11.80 6.05
N LYS A 211 -6.81 10.96 6.97
CA LYS A 211 -8.22 10.89 7.36
C LYS A 211 -8.81 12.22 7.86
N PRO A 212 -8.13 13.05 8.67
CA PRO A 212 -8.69 14.34 9.09
C PRO A 212 -8.96 15.30 7.92
N LEU A 213 -8.13 15.25 6.87
CA LEU A 213 -8.35 16.03 5.65
C LEU A 213 -9.47 15.42 4.81
N PHE A 214 -9.51 14.09 4.72
CA PHE A 214 -10.56 13.35 4.05
C PHE A 214 -11.93 13.68 4.64
N ASP A 215 -12.09 13.55 5.96
CA ASP A 215 -13.36 13.83 6.65
C ASP A 215 -13.82 15.28 6.45
N LYS A 216 -12.87 16.23 6.36
CA LYS A 216 -13.17 17.65 6.25
C LYS A 216 -13.50 18.12 4.84
N TYR A 217 -12.79 17.62 3.83
CA TYR A 217 -12.81 18.18 2.47
C TYR A 217 -13.34 17.22 1.41
N LEU A 218 -13.39 15.92 1.68
CA LEU A 218 -13.82 14.92 0.70
C LEU A 218 -15.13 14.28 1.16
N LEU A 219 -15.13 13.69 2.35
CA LEU A 219 -16.30 13.01 2.90
C LEU A 219 -17.46 13.99 3.07
N GLY A 220 -18.53 13.78 2.31
CA GLY A 220 -19.74 14.61 2.32
C GLY A 220 -19.68 15.89 1.47
N GLN A 221 -18.52 16.23 0.90
CA GLN A 221 -18.40 17.35 -0.05
C GLN A 221 -18.33 16.85 -1.50
N TRP A 222 -17.58 15.77 -1.73
CA TRP A 222 -17.44 15.16 -3.04
C TRP A 222 -18.42 13.99 -3.15
N ILE A 223 -19.53 14.23 -3.83
CA ILE A 223 -20.54 13.21 -4.10
C ILE A 223 -20.22 12.59 -5.46
N LEU A 224 -19.84 11.31 -5.46
CA LEU A 224 -19.53 10.58 -6.69
C LEU A 224 -20.81 10.04 -7.32
N SER A 225 -20.96 10.23 -8.62
CA SER A 225 -22.00 9.62 -9.45
C SER A 225 -21.45 9.27 -10.83
N GLU A 226 -22.26 8.61 -11.66
CA GLU A 226 -21.88 8.35 -13.05
C GLU A 226 -21.75 9.64 -13.87
N ASP A 227 -22.54 10.67 -13.53
CA ASP A 227 -22.54 11.98 -14.19
C ASP A 227 -21.41 12.91 -13.69
N HIS A 228 -20.91 12.67 -12.48
CA HIS A 228 -19.85 13.47 -11.88
C HIS A 228 -18.90 12.58 -11.08
N THR A 229 -17.88 12.12 -11.80
CA THR A 229 -16.94 11.11 -11.33
C THR A 229 -15.83 11.73 -10.46
N LEU A 230 -15.03 10.88 -9.83
CA LEU A 230 -13.85 11.31 -9.10
C LEU A 230 -12.87 12.09 -9.99
N ALA A 231 -12.68 11.67 -11.25
CA ALA A 231 -11.85 12.38 -12.20
C ALA A 231 -12.38 13.81 -12.47
N ASP A 232 -13.70 13.98 -12.59
CA ASP A 232 -14.31 15.29 -12.80
C ASP A 232 -14.11 16.22 -11.60
N TRP A 233 -14.29 15.70 -10.37
CA TRP A 233 -14.01 16.44 -9.14
C TRP A 233 -12.55 16.88 -9.06
N ILE A 234 -11.61 16.00 -9.40
CA ILE A 234 -10.18 16.31 -9.39
C ILE A 234 -9.83 17.35 -10.45
N ALA A 235 -10.41 17.25 -11.65
CA ALA A 235 -10.19 18.21 -12.72
C ALA A 235 -10.77 19.60 -12.41
N ALA A 236 -11.90 19.65 -11.69
CA ALA A 236 -12.55 20.89 -11.27
C ALA A 236 -11.88 21.55 -10.06
N GLU A 237 -11.11 20.79 -9.25
CA GLU A 237 -10.47 21.30 -8.04
C GLU A 237 -9.37 22.32 -8.37
N PRO A 238 -9.46 23.58 -7.88
CA PRO A 238 -8.44 24.59 -8.19
C PRO A 238 -7.07 24.25 -7.59
N LEU A 239 -6.00 24.43 -8.38
CA LEU A 239 -4.61 24.22 -7.91
C LEU A 239 -4.21 25.08 -6.70
N SER A 240 -4.92 26.18 -6.47
CA SER A 240 -4.72 27.13 -5.38
C SER A 240 -5.60 26.87 -4.15
N SER A 241 -6.43 25.82 -4.18
CA SER A 241 -7.42 25.56 -3.15
C SER A 241 -6.81 25.26 -1.77
N GLU A 242 -7.65 25.36 -0.74
CA GLU A 242 -7.28 24.96 0.62
C GLU A 242 -6.90 23.48 0.67
N LEU A 243 -7.69 22.62 0.04
CA LEU A 243 -7.47 21.18 0.01
C LEU A 243 -6.10 20.85 -0.59
N VAL A 244 -5.78 21.40 -1.76
CA VAL A 244 -4.47 21.18 -2.42
C VAL A 244 -3.30 21.68 -1.55
N ARG A 245 -3.49 22.80 -0.84
CA ARG A 245 -2.47 23.36 0.04
C ARG A 245 -2.26 22.52 1.30
N MET A 246 -3.33 22.10 1.96
CA MET A 246 -3.29 21.33 3.21
C MET A 246 -2.75 19.90 3.02
N THR A 247 -2.91 19.35 1.82
CA THR A 247 -2.38 18.02 1.47
C THR A 247 -0.91 18.05 1.03
N ARG A 248 -0.22 19.20 1.08
CA ARG A 248 1.22 19.27 0.77
C ARG A 248 2.02 18.42 1.76
N PRO A 249 2.96 17.57 1.28
CA PRO A 249 3.85 16.85 2.17
C PRO A 249 4.69 17.86 2.97
N PRO A 250 4.92 17.62 4.27
CA PRO A 250 5.78 18.47 5.08
C PRO A 250 7.19 18.48 4.47
N ARG A 251 7.80 19.66 4.35
CA ARG A 251 9.19 19.77 3.86
C ARG A 251 10.11 19.07 4.87
N ILE A 252 10.77 17.99 4.45
CA ILE A 252 11.82 17.35 5.25
C ILE A 252 12.92 18.39 5.47
N ARG A 253 13.12 18.81 6.72
CA ARG A 253 14.29 19.60 7.11
C ARG A 253 15.50 18.66 7.01
N LYS A 254 16.49 18.99 6.17
CA LYS A 254 17.75 18.24 6.13
C LYS A 254 18.34 18.20 7.55
N PRO A 255 18.64 17.03 8.12
CA PRO A 255 19.31 16.96 9.42
C PRO A 255 20.70 17.61 9.29
N THR A 256 21.00 18.53 10.20
CA THR A 256 22.26 19.30 10.23
C THR A 256 23.43 18.49 10.84
N THR A 257 23.24 17.22 11.18
CA THR A 257 24.23 16.40 11.88
C THR A 257 24.91 15.41 10.94
N THR A 258 26.13 15.77 10.51
CA THR A 258 27.06 14.86 9.83
C THR A 258 27.67 13.88 10.84
N ARG A 259 27.08 12.70 11.01
CA ARG A 259 27.85 11.53 11.48
C ARG A 259 28.71 11.03 10.32
N PRO A 260 30.00 10.71 10.52
CA PRO A 260 30.83 10.14 9.46
C PRO A 260 30.28 8.76 9.08
N VAL A 261 29.77 8.66 7.86
CA VAL A 261 29.38 7.40 7.24
C VAL A 261 30.66 6.65 6.89
N ALA A 262 30.80 5.41 7.39
CA ALA A 262 31.88 4.52 6.98
C ALA A 262 31.91 4.41 5.46
N PHE A 263 33.04 4.78 4.86
CA PHE A 263 33.23 4.83 3.42
C PHE A 263 33.54 3.41 2.92
N ILE A 264 32.68 2.88 2.06
CA ILE A 264 33.01 1.73 1.23
C ILE A 264 33.50 2.28 -0.11
N GLU A 265 34.67 1.82 -0.56
CA GLU A 265 35.24 2.18 -1.85
C GLU A 265 34.22 1.84 -2.95
N SER A 266 33.76 2.85 -3.71
CA SER A 266 32.70 2.85 -4.75
C SER A 266 31.29 3.34 -4.37
N ILE A 267 30.96 3.52 -3.08
CA ILE A 267 29.64 4.05 -2.66
C ILE A 267 29.79 5.54 -2.32
N PRO A 268 29.01 6.45 -2.93
CA PRO A 268 29.10 7.85 -2.58
C PRO A 268 28.74 8.00 -1.09
N PRO A 269 29.59 8.65 -0.28
CA PRO A 269 29.35 8.79 1.17
C PRO A 269 28.06 9.54 1.52
N LYS A 270 27.38 10.11 0.51
CA LYS A 270 26.11 10.85 0.61
C LYS A 270 24.86 10.03 0.20
N GLY A 271 24.99 8.76 -0.20
CA GLY A 271 23.86 7.94 -0.63
C GLY A 271 23.01 7.46 0.55
N GLN A 272 21.88 8.13 0.84
CA GLN A 272 21.00 7.82 1.99
C GLN A 272 20.59 6.34 2.10
N PHE A 273 20.40 5.66 0.97
CA PHE A 273 19.94 4.27 0.93
C PHE A 273 21.08 3.23 0.84
N GLY A 274 22.32 3.67 0.57
CA GLY A 274 23.50 2.80 0.51
C GLY A 274 23.63 1.95 -0.75
N PHE A 275 23.23 2.45 -1.93
CA PHE A 275 23.46 1.75 -3.20
C PHE A 275 23.81 2.72 -4.34
N THR A 276 24.43 2.20 -5.39
CA THR A 276 24.67 2.90 -6.65
C THR A 276 24.05 2.14 -7.81
N VAL A 277 23.72 2.86 -8.88
CA VAL A 277 23.22 2.26 -10.12
C VAL A 277 24.04 2.76 -11.30
N GLU A 278 24.12 1.93 -12.33
CA GLU A 278 24.64 2.29 -13.64
C GLU A 278 23.59 2.00 -14.72
N ILE A 279 23.76 2.62 -15.88
CA ILE A 279 22.92 2.32 -17.04
C ILE A 279 23.65 1.28 -17.89
N ASN A 280 23.03 0.12 -18.12
CA ASN A 280 23.60 -0.92 -18.95
C ASN A 280 23.40 -0.64 -20.46
N GLU A 281 23.96 -1.49 -21.33
CA GLU A 281 23.86 -1.37 -22.79
C GLU A 281 22.41 -1.33 -23.32
N SER A 282 21.47 -1.93 -22.58
CA SER A 282 20.03 -1.92 -22.90
C SER A 282 19.29 -0.71 -22.32
N ASN A 283 20.01 0.32 -21.87
CA ASN A 283 19.47 1.53 -21.26
C ASN A 283 18.58 1.28 -20.03
N ARG A 284 18.95 0.29 -19.20
CA ARG A 284 18.26 -0.05 -17.94
C ARG A 284 19.14 0.32 -16.74
N LEU A 285 18.51 0.74 -15.65
CA LEU A 285 19.19 1.01 -14.38
C LEU A 285 19.50 -0.31 -13.68
N VAL A 286 20.78 -0.59 -13.45
CA VAL A 286 21.29 -1.80 -12.78
C VAL A 286 22.00 -1.41 -11.50
N VAL A 287 21.69 -2.09 -10.39
CA VAL A 287 22.39 -1.90 -9.12
C VAL A 287 23.82 -2.37 -9.27
N LYS A 288 24.77 -1.43 -9.23
CA LYS A 288 26.19 -1.69 -9.44
C LYS A 288 26.89 -2.15 -8.17
N ALA A 289 26.64 -1.42 -7.08
CA ALA A 289 27.24 -1.69 -5.78
C ALA A 289 26.23 -1.36 -4.68
N ILE A 290 26.27 -2.14 -3.59
CA ILE A 290 25.38 -1.94 -2.44
C ILE A 290 26.13 -2.14 -1.12
N ASP A 291 25.82 -1.32 -0.12
CA ASP A 291 26.36 -1.41 1.24
C ASP A 291 25.53 -2.40 2.07
N PRO A 292 26.11 -3.53 2.51
CA PRO A 292 25.41 -4.52 3.33
C PRO A 292 24.91 -3.98 4.67
N ALA A 293 25.50 -2.90 5.19
CA ALA A 293 25.12 -2.29 6.45
C ALA A 293 24.01 -1.23 6.30
N ARG A 294 23.45 -1.04 5.10
CA ARG A 294 22.48 0.03 4.81
C ARG A 294 21.09 -0.47 4.46
N VAL A 295 20.17 0.49 4.48
CA VAL A 295 18.72 0.29 4.33
C VAL A 295 18.36 -0.49 3.07
N ALA A 296 18.98 -0.20 1.92
CA ALA A 296 18.62 -0.90 0.69
C ALA A 296 18.94 -2.40 0.75
N TYR A 297 20.11 -2.77 1.29
CA TYR A 297 20.51 -4.16 1.41
C TYR A 297 19.63 -4.91 2.42
N ALA A 298 19.42 -4.31 3.59
CA ALA A 298 18.56 -4.89 4.63
C ALA A 298 17.10 -5.09 4.16
N ASN A 299 16.61 -4.23 3.27
CA ASN A 299 15.29 -4.40 2.64
C ASN A 299 15.27 -5.38 1.45
N GLY A 300 16.40 -5.99 1.10
CA GLY A 300 16.45 -7.05 0.11
C GLY A 300 16.89 -6.67 -1.29
N LEU A 301 17.30 -5.42 -1.53
CA LEU A 301 17.95 -5.04 -2.79
C LEU A 301 19.32 -5.72 -2.88
N ARG A 302 19.73 -6.14 -4.07
CA ARG A 302 20.99 -6.85 -4.31
C ARG A 302 21.71 -6.29 -5.55
N GLU A 303 23.02 -6.50 -5.61
CA GLU A 303 23.80 -6.18 -6.81
C GLU A 303 23.31 -6.96 -8.03
N GLY A 304 23.36 -6.34 -9.20
CA GLY A 304 22.83 -6.90 -10.44
C GLY A 304 21.31 -6.77 -10.61
N ASP A 305 20.57 -6.35 -9.58
CA ASP A 305 19.14 -6.05 -9.73
C ASP A 305 18.93 -4.96 -10.78
N VAL A 306 17.99 -5.20 -11.68
CA VAL A 306 17.61 -4.23 -12.70
C VAL A 306 16.34 -3.54 -12.28
N ILE A 307 16.43 -2.25 -11.95
CA ILE A 307 15.30 -1.47 -11.45
C ILE A 307 14.46 -0.97 -12.63
N LEU A 308 13.20 -1.37 -12.67
CA LEU A 308 12.26 -0.98 -13.72
C LEU A 308 11.38 0.20 -13.30
N ALA A 309 10.86 0.16 -12.07
CA ALA A 309 9.85 1.09 -11.59
C ALA A 309 9.89 1.27 -10.07
N VAL A 310 9.36 2.40 -9.60
CA VAL A 310 9.08 2.69 -8.19
C VAL A 310 7.60 2.99 -8.07
N ASN A 311 6.89 2.25 -7.22
CA ASN A 311 5.44 2.35 -7.01
C ASN A 311 4.68 2.36 -8.36
N GLY A 312 5.08 1.45 -9.25
CA GLY A 312 4.49 1.34 -10.59
C GLY A 312 5.00 2.27 -11.66
N ARG A 313 5.69 3.35 -11.28
CA ARG A 313 6.14 4.37 -12.22
C ARG A 313 7.54 4.03 -12.74
N ARG A 314 7.65 3.89 -14.05
CA ARG A 314 8.91 3.57 -14.74
C ARG A 314 9.99 4.59 -14.42
N VAL A 315 11.19 4.11 -14.12
CA VAL A 315 12.38 4.94 -13.87
C VAL A 315 13.40 4.78 -14.98
N ARG A 316 14.09 5.87 -15.33
CA ARG A 316 15.14 5.86 -16.38
C ARG A 316 16.46 6.46 -15.95
N THR A 317 16.47 7.27 -14.88
CA THR A 317 17.69 7.91 -14.38
C THR A 317 17.83 7.70 -12.88
N MET A 318 19.07 7.77 -12.36
CA MET A 318 19.31 7.72 -10.92
C MET A 318 18.56 8.82 -10.16
N LYS A 319 18.51 10.04 -10.71
CA LYS A 319 17.79 11.16 -10.10
C LYS A 319 16.30 10.84 -9.93
N ASP A 320 15.66 10.40 -11.01
CA ASP A 320 14.25 10.02 -11.05
C ASP A 320 13.93 8.86 -10.10
N LEU A 321 14.80 7.85 -10.04
CA LEU A 321 14.70 6.74 -9.08
C LEU A 321 14.69 7.24 -7.63
N ILE A 322 15.67 8.06 -7.25
CA ILE A 322 15.81 8.56 -5.88
C ILE A 322 14.65 9.47 -5.50
N GLU A 323 14.24 10.39 -6.39
CA GLU A 323 13.10 11.29 -6.16
C GLU A 323 11.81 10.49 -5.88
N ARG A 324 11.53 9.44 -6.66
CA ARG A 324 10.33 8.61 -6.46
C ARG A 324 10.35 7.78 -5.18
N ILE A 325 11.51 7.28 -4.77
CA ILE A 325 11.63 6.56 -3.49
C ILE A 325 11.21 7.51 -2.35
N PHE A 326 11.73 8.74 -2.34
CA PHE A 326 11.41 9.73 -1.31
C PHE A 326 9.95 10.15 -1.23
N GLU A 327 9.16 10.01 -2.30
CA GLU A 327 7.73 10.36 -2.27
C GLU A 327 6.94 9.54 -1.24
N THR A 328 7.39 8.30 -0.97
CA THR A 328 6.65 7.31 -0.17
C THR A 328 7.44 6.70 0.98
N TYR A 329 8.78 6.82 0.96
CA TYR A 329 9.68 6.21 1.93
C TYR A 329 9.27 6.46 3.39
N GLU A 330 9.04 7.71 3.79
CA GLU A 330 8.66 8.07 5.17
C GLU A 330 7.22 7.66 5.55
N ASN A 331 6.42 7.19 4.59
CA ASN A 331 5.00 6.90 4.76
C ASN A 331 4.69 5.41 4.50
N GLY A 332 5.56 4.52 4.94
CA GLY A 332 5.38 3.06 4.81
C GLY A 332 6.29 2.39 3.77
N GLY A 333 7.14 3.16 3.10
CA GLY A 333 8.16 2.65 2.19
C GLY A 333 7.83 2.83 0.70
N ALA A 334 8.81 2.52 -0.14
CA ALA A 334 8.71 2.59 -1.60
C ALA A 334 8.89 1.20 -2.21
N THR A 335 7.95 0.76 -3.03
CA THR A 335 7.96 -0.55 -3.69
C THR A 335 8.72 -0.46 -5.02
N LEU A 336 9.89 -1.07 -5.09
CA LEU A 336 10.69 -1.22 -6.31
C LEU A 336 10.22 -2.46 -7.08
N THR A 337 9.99 -2.30 -8.38
CA THR A 337 9.90 -3.44 -9.31
C THR A 337 11.28 -3.69 -9.90
N VAL A 338 11.83 -4.88 -9.67
CA VAL A 338 13.17 -5.24 -10.13
C VAL A 338 13.16 -6.56 -10.91
N ILE A 339 14.07 -6.71 -11.87
CA ILE A 339 14.38 -8.01 -12.48
C ILE A 339 15.60 -8.57 -11.75
N ARG A 340 15.46 -9.78 -11.20
CA ARG A 340 16.54 -10.55 -10.58
C ARG A 340 16.53 -11.95 -11.16
N ASN A 341 17.63 -12.36 -11.79
CA ASN A 341 17.75 -13.66 -12.47
C ASN A 341 16.58 -13.92 -13.44
N ASP A 342 16.30 -12.94 -14.31
CA ASP A 342 15.19 -12.94 -15.29
C ASP A 342 13.77 -13.05 -14.72
N ILE A 343 13.62 -12.98 -13.39
CA ILE A 343 12.33 -12.99 -12.71
C ILE A 343 12.03 -11.59 -12.19
N THR A 344 10.85 -11.07 -12.53
CA THR A 344 10.32 -9.85 -11.92
C THR A 344 9.98 -10.13 -10.45
N THR A 345 10.58 -9.34 -9.56
CA THR A 345 10.32 -9.39 -8.12
C THR A 345 10.12 -7.98 -7.58
N TYR A 346 9.61 -7.89 -6.36
CA TYR A 346 9.35 -6.63 -5.68
C TYR A 346 10.21 -6.50 -4.43
N VAL A 347 10.77 -5.31 -4.22
CA VAL A 347 11.58 -4.97 -3.05
C VAL A 347 10.98 -3.72 -2.42
N VAL A 348 10.62 -3.76 -1.14
CA VAL A 348 10.03 -2.60 -0.46
C VAL A 348 11.09 -1.92 0.38
N LEU A 349 11.52 -0.73 -0.03
CA LEU A 349 12.44 0.11 0.75
C LEU A 349 11.67 0.85 1.83
N GLN A 350 11.82 0.43 3.07
CA GLN A 350 11.23 1.07 4.25
C GLN A 350 12.33 1.63 5.16
N PRO A 351 12.03 2.70 5.92
CA PRO A 351 12.87 3.09 7.05
C PRO A 351 13.06 1.89 7.96
N ILE A 352 14.31 1.59 8.28
CA ILE A 352 14.61 0.66 9.36
C ILE A 352 14.55 1.53 10.61
N PRO A 353 13.71 1.21 11.60
CA PRO A 353 13.75 1.94 12.86
C PRO A 353 15.16 1.75 13.43
N GLU A 354 15.92 2.84 13.45
CA GLU A 354 17.13 2.91 14.25
C GLU A 354 16.60 2.72 15.68
N LEU A 355 16.87 1.56 16.30
CA LEU A 355 16.64 1.40 17.73
C LEU A 355 17.34 2.59 18.37
N ALA A 356 16.59 3.53 18.95
CA ALA A 356 17.21 4.68 19.56
C ALA A 356 18.19 4.13 20.61
N PRO A 357 19.46 4.57 20.64
CA PRO A 357 20.36 4.20 21.72
C PRO A 357 19.74 4.76 23.01
N GLY A 358 19.07 3.90 23.79
CA GLY A 358 18.24 4.28 24.93
C GLY A 358 16.88 3.57 25.02
N ASP A 359 16.38 2.97 23.94
CA ASP A 359 15.18 2.11 23.98
C ASP A 359 15.58 0.65 24.31
N GLU A 360 16.41 0.48 25.34
CA GLU A 360 16.53 -0.80 26.01
C GLU A 360 15.18 -1.02 26.68
N TYR A 361 14.35 -1.90 26.11
CA TYR A 361 13.11 -2.35 26.74
C TYR A 361 13.50 -2.83 28.15
N ASP A 362 13.13 -2.06 29.16
CA ASP A 362 13.38 -2.38 30.56
C ASP A 362 12.44 -3.51 30.97
N TRP A 363 12.89 -4.74 30.72
CA TRP A 363 12.17 -5.96 31.10
C TRP A 363 12.07 -6.12 32.62
N GLU A 364 12.82 -5.36 33.42
CA GLU A 364 12.83 -5.46 34.88
C GLU A 364 11.64 -4.70 35.50
N GLN A 365 11.25 -3.54 34.96
CA GLN A 365 10.07 -2.80 35.44
C GLN A 365 8.74 -3.52 35.21
N GLN A 366 8.67 -4.41 34.20
CA GLN A 366 7.44 -5.15 33.92
C GLN A 366 7.29 -6.42 34.78
N ILE A 367 8.38 -6.99 35.30
CA ILE A 367 8.34 -8.14 36.22
C ILE A 367 7.71 -7.75 37.57
N ASP A 368 7.99 -6.55 38.07
CA ASP A 368 7.42 -6.03 39.32
C ASP A 368 5.93 -5.65 39.21
N SER A 369 5.39 -5.55 37.98
CA SER A 369 3.97 -5.27 37.73
C SER A 369 3.17 -6.50 37.29
N LEU A 370 3.82 -7.67 37.17
CA LEU A 370 3.10 -8.93 37.01
C LEU A 370 2.44 -9.30 38.34
N PRO A 371 1.17 -9.73 38.34
CA PRO A 371 0.59 -10.36 39.52
C PRO A 371 1.48 -11.54 39.92
N PRO A 372 1.68 -11.79 41.23
CA PRO A 372 2.48 -12.92 41.68
C PRO A 372 1.94 -14.21 41.02
N PRO A 373 2.82 -15.18 40.71
CA PRO A 373 2.39 -16.44 40.13
C PRO A 373 1.25 -17.05 40.95
N ASP A 374 0.21 -17.51 40.26
CA ASP A 374 -0.88 -18.24 40.90
C ASP A 374 -0.37 -19.62 41.32
N ASP A 375 -0.01 -19.74 42.60
CA ASP A 375 0.51 -20.99 43.21
C ASP A 375 -0.51 -22.14 43.17
N SER A 376 -1.76 -21.92 42.72
CA SER A 376 -2.77 -22.96 42.57
C SER A 376 -2.56 -23.90 41.36
N LEU A 377 -1.58 -23.60 40.50
CA LEU A 377 -1.23 -24.41 39.32
C LEU A 377 0.11 -25.16 39.44
N ALA A 378 0.68 -25.27 40.64
CA ALA A 378 1.82 -26.16 40.85
C ALA A 378 1.39 -27.63 40.66
N GLU A 379 1.82 -28.25 39.56
CA GLU A 379 1.72 -29.70 39.37
C GLU A 379 2.37 -30.43 40.57
N PRO A 380 1.79 -31.54 41.05
CA PRO A 380 2.44 -32.34 42.08
C PRO A 380 3.74 -32.89 41.52
N GLN A 381 4.88 -32.48 42.08
CA GLN A 381 6.15 -33.12 41.78
C GLN A 381 6.16 -34.51 42.42
N ASP A 382 6.30 -35.53 41.57
CA ASP A 382 6.55 -36.92 41.94
C ASP A 382 7.78 -37.04 42.87
N ARG A 383 7.56 -37.33 44.16
CA ARG A 383 8.12 -38.42 45.00
C ARG A 383 8.20 -38.08 46.48
#